data_AF-A0A0G4EMJ7-F1
#
_entry.id   AF-A0A0G4EMJ7-F1
#
_cell.length_a   1.000
_cell.length_b   1.000
_cell.length_c   1.000
_cell.angle_alpha   90.00
_cell.angle_beta   90.00
_cell.angle_gamma   90.00
#
_symmetry.space_group_name_H-M   'P 1'
#
loop_
_entity.id
_entity.type
_entity.pdbx_description
1 polymer ?
#
loop_
_entity_poly.entity_id
_entity_poly.type
_entity_poly.pdbx_seq_one_letter_code
_entity_poly.pdbx_strand_id
1 'polypeptide(L)'
;MSGRTEWVRLYYDEHLTSSKIRRVKDLVDETILLPHEAMRGKIRELREVMTKVVMCQKWRTDLFYRWFRSCLGPFMEKALTLEIHLIQRLDKRGSRPLGQKEGEIAEELFETYKECMELIDEVYDCHRWFKETKQMSKNPTRRLDALIRDVGGAVDNLTKRLEEHLARVEEVIPAMTRRKFGYRNGYEKAVEEYVQGIKLADAAVLLPSLLEAADKWMTDEGKKKGALGKITQCTAWLNTNFWQNNYSHRNKTMLDDLRGDVPPACFRYGCC
;
A
#
# COMPACT_ATOMS: atom_id res chain seq x y z
N MET A 1 22.84 -24.82 17.72
CA MET A 1 21.79 -23.78 17.54
C MET A 1 22.30 -22.57 16.73
N SER A 2 23.05 -22.77 15.63
CA SER A 2 23.64 -21.68 14.82
C SER A 2 22.98 -21.47 13.44
N GLY A 3 22.10 -22.38 12.99
CA GLY A 3 21.57 -22.32 11.61
C GLY A 3 20.50 -21.26 11.32
N ARG A 4 19.85 -20.66 12.34
CA ARG A 4 18.77 -19.67 12.10
C ARG A 4 19.29 -18.29 11.67
N THR A 5 20.46 -17.90 12.16
CA THR A 5 21.05 -16.58 11.88
C THR A 5 21.61 -16.49 10.45
N GLU A 6 21.92 -17.64 9.85
CA GLU A 6 22.50 -17.78 8.51
C GLU A 6 21.43 -17.71 7.41
N TRP A 7 20.26 -18.34 7.62
CA TRP A 7 19.10 -18.22 6.71
C TRP A 7 18.70 -16.76 6.50
N VAL A 8 18.56 -15.99 7.57
CA VAL A 8 18.09 -14.59 7.49
C VAL A 8 19.04 -13.66 6.72
N ARG A 9 20.36 -13.87 6.78
CA ARG A 9 21.32 -13.00 6.07
C ARG A 9 21.37 -13.26 4.56
N LEU A 10 20.98 -14.46 4.11
CA LEU A 10 21.03 -14.83 2.70
C LEU A 10 19.84 -14.32 1.89
N TYR A 11 18.76 -13.89 2.55
CA TYR A 11 17.48 -13.64 1.88
C TYR A 11 17.06 -12.17 1.79
N TYR A 12 17.63 -11.27 2.59
CA TYR A 12 17.17 -9.87 2.69
C TYR A 12 18.33 -8.89 2.63
N ASP A 13 18.10 -7.77 1.94
CA ASP A 13 19.03 -6.64 1.81
C ASP A 13 18.84 -5.63 2.96
N GLU A 14 19.73 -4.65 3.09
CA GLU A 14 19.73 -3.64 4.17
C GLU A 14 18.78 -2.46 3.91
N HIS A 15 18.09 -2.41 2.77
CA HIS A 15 17.30 -1.26 2.31
C HIS A 15 15.85 -1.18 2.86
N LEU A 16 15.59 -1.76 4.04
CA LEU A 16 14.29 -1.64 4.70
C LEU A 16 14.04 -0.21 5.21
N THR A 17 12.84 0.33 4.94
CA THR A 17 12.47 1.67 5.40
C THR A 17 11.68 1.67 6.72
N SER A 18 11.17 0.51 7.16
CA SER A 18 10.52 0.35 8.47
C SER A 18 11.36 0.89 9.64
N SER A 19 10.69 1.61 10.55
CA SER A 19 11.29 2.10 11.79
C SER A 19 11.28 1.07 12.92
N LYS A 20 10.38 0.07 12.84
CA LYS A 20 10.11 -0.92 13.89
C LYS A 20 10.76 -2.27 13.60
N ILE A 21 10.75 -2.71 12.34
CA ILE A 21 11.39 -3.96 11.89
C ILE A 21 12.60 -3.59 11.04
N ARG A 22 13.74 -3.38 11.72
CA ARG A 22 15.03 -3.03 11.06
C ARG A 22 15.71 -4.20 10.36
N ARG A 23 15.31 -5.42 10.70
CA ARG A 23 15.84 -6.66 10.13
C ARG A 23 14.76 -7.72 10.18
N VAL A 24 14.47 -8.33 9.04
CA VAL A 24 13.52 -9.45 8.94
C VAL A 24 14.07 -10.63 9.73
N LYS A 25 13.30 -11.20 10.66
CA LYS A 25 13.74 -12.35 11.46
C LYS A 25 13.12 -13.67 10.99
N ASP A 26 11.94 -13.61 10.40
CA ASP A 26 11.12 -14.74 9.98
C ASP A 26 10.07 -14.32 8.95
N LEU A 27 9.28 -15.28 8.47
CA LEU A 27 8.20 -15.03 7.50
C LEU A 27 7.11 -14.08 8.04
N VAL A 28 6.97 -13.92 9.36
CA VAL A 28 5.97 -12.99 9.92
C VAL A 28 6.39 -11.55 9.63
N ASP A 29 7.65 -11.22 9.92
CA ASP A 29 8.20 -9.91 9.59
C ASP A 29 8.10 -9.65 8.08
N GLU A 30 8.47 -10.62 7.25
CA GLU A 30 8.39 -10.51 5.79
C GLU A 30 6.96 -10.24 5.31
N THR A 31 5.98 -10.99 5.83
CA THR A 31 4.58 -10.89 5.40
C THR A 31 3.97 -9.54 5.74
N ILE A 32 4.35 -8.94 6.87
CA ILE A 32 3.94 -7.59 7.25
C ILE A 32 4.68 -6.54 6.41
N LEU A 33 6.00 -6.69 6.25
CA LEU A 33 6.82 -5.72 5.53
C LEU A 33 6.51 -5.64 4.03
N LEU A 34 6.10 -6.75 3.40
CA LEU A 34 5.85 -6.79 1.96
C LEU A 34 4.84 -5.72 1.48
N PRO A 35 3.59 -5.67 2.01
CA PRO A 35 2.67 -4.57 1.69
C PRO A 35 3.14 -3.22 2.24
N HIS A 36 3.79 -3.17 3.40
CA HIS A 36 4.16 -1.91 4.04
C HIS A 36 5.26 -1.16 3.30
N GLU A 37 6.31 -1.85 2.83
CA GLU A 37 7.37 -1.22 2.03
C GLU A 37 6.82 -0.70 0.69
N ALA A 38 5.85 -1.41 0.10
CA ALA A 38 5.13 -0.92 -1.07
C ALA A 38 4.30 0.34 -0.75
N MET A 39 3.54 0.33 0.36
CA MET A 39 2.77 1.50 0.82
C MET A 39 3.68 2.70 1.11
N ARG A 40 4.84 2.51 1.75
CA ARG A 40 5.83 3.59 1.95
C ARG A 40 6.37 4.13 0.62
N GLY A 41 6.62 3.26 -0.36
CA GLY A 41 6.94 3.67 -1.72
C GLY A 41 5.86 4.58 -2.31
N LYS A 42 4.60 4.16 -2.19
CA LYS A 42 3.43 4.91 -2.67
C LYS A 42 3.18 6.23 -1.93
N ILE A 43 3.41 6.27 -0.62
CA ILE A 43 3.34 7.50 0.19
C ILE A 43 4.40 8.51 -0.28
N ARG A 44 5.63 8.05 -0.58
CA ARG A 44 6.67 8.93 -1.16
C ARG A 44 6.26 9.47 -2.53
N GLU A 45 5.78 8.62 -3.42
CA GLU A 45 5.27 9.03 -4.74
C GLU A 45 4.14 10.07 -4.59
N LEU A 46 3.20 9.85 -3.67
CA LEU A 46 2.11 10.77 -3.40
C LEU A 46 2.62 12.14 -2.93
N ARG A 47 3.53 12.18 -1.96
CA ARG A 47 4.13 13.43 -1.48
C ARG A 47 4.87 14.18 -2.58
N GLU A 48 5.67 13.49 -3.38
CA GLU A 48 6.38 14.07 -4.52
C GLU A 48 5.42 14.72 -5.51
N VAL A 49 4.36 13.99 -5.91
CA VAL A 49 3.34 14.49 -6.84
C VAL A 49 2.63 15.72 -6.27
N MET A 50 2.31 15.71 -4.97
CA MET A 50 1.61 16.83 -4.34
C MET A 50 2.38 18.14 -4.42
N THR A 51 3.71 18.13 -4.38
CA THR A 51 4.53 19.34 -4.56
C THR A 51 4.28 20.07 -5.89
N LYS A 52 3.83 19.34 -6.92
CA LYS A 52 3.49 19.88 -8.25
C LYS A 52 2.00 20.17 -8.40
N VAL A 53 1.14 19.40 -7.75
CA VAL A 53 -0.33 19.60 -7.79
C VAL A 53 -0.73 20.92 -7.11
N VAL A 54 -0.02 21.31 -6.03
CA VAL A 54 -0.28 22.57 -5.32
C VAL A 54 -0.01 23.83 -6.15
N MET A 55 0.60 23.71 -7.33
CA MET A 55 0.79 24.82 -8.27
C MET A 55 -0.48 25.20 -9.06
N CYS A 56 -1.64 24.64 -8.73
CA CYS A 56 -2.94 25.01 -9.28
C CYS A 56 -3.12 24.87 -10.79
N GLN A 57 -2.40 23.93 -11.41
CA GLN A 57 -2.58 23.62 -12.82
C GLN A 57 -3.72 22.61 -13.02
N LYS A 58 -4.83 23.06 -13.63
CA LYS A 58 -6.04 22.26 -13.85
C LYS A 58 -5.79 20.87 -14.46
N TRP A 59 -4.94 20.78 -15.48
CA TRP A 59 -4.63 19.51 -16.15
C TRP A 59 -3.93 18.53 -15.19
N ARG A 60 -3.05 19.05 -14.33
CA ARG A 60 -2.30 18.26 -13.37
C ARG A 60 -3.20 17.78 -12.24
N THR A 61 -4.11 18.62 -11.75
CA THR A 61 -5.13 18.23 -10.78
C THR A 61 -6.05 17.14 -11.34
N ASP A 62 -6.50 17.25 -12.60
CA ASP A 62 -7.32 16.22 -13.26
C ASP A 62 -6.55 14.90 -13.38
N LEU A 63 -5.29 14.96 -13.83
CA LEU A 63 -4.41 13.80 -13.94
C LEU A 63 -4.14 13.15 -12.58
N PHE A 64 -3.95 13.94 -11.53
CA PHE A 64 -3.72 13.46 -10.17
C PHE A 64 -4.89 12.60 -9.72
N TYR A 65 -6.12 13.07 -9.90
CA TYR A 65 -7.29 12.30 -9.51
C TYR A 65 -7.51 11.04 -10.37
N ARG A 66 -7.17 11.09 -11.67
CA ARG A 66 -7.17 9.89 -12.53
C ARG A 66 -6.17 8.85 -12.02
N TRP A 67 -4.96 9.27 -11.67
CA TRP A 67 -3.93 8.41 -11.10
C TRP A 67 -4.36 7.86 -9.73
N PHE A 68 -4.83 8.73 -8.83
CA PHE A 68 -5.27 8.34 -7.49
C PHE A 68 -6.38 7.28 -7.57
N ARG A 69 -7.44 7.54 -8.34
CA ARG A 69 -8.59 6.62 -8.46
C ARG A 69 -8.32 5.33 -9.19
N SER A 70 -7.34 5.31 -10.09
CA SER A 70 -7.12 4.14 -10.93
C SER A 70 -5.87 3.33 -10.60
N CYS A 71 -5.01 3.85 -9.72
CA CYS A 71 -3.79 3.20 -9.28
C CYS A 71 -3.67 3.24 -7.75
N LEU A 72 -3.40 4.41 -7.18
CA LEU A 72 -2.99 4.53 -5.78
C LEU A 72 -4.09 4.15 -4.76
N GLY A 73 -5.27 4.74 -4.87
CA GLY A 73 -6.40 4.51 -3.97
C GLY A 73 -6.81 3.03 -3.92
N PRO A 74 -7.09 2.37 -5.07
CA PRO A 74 -7.36 0.94 -5.09
C PRO A 74 -6.24 0.09 -4.49
N PHE A 75 -4.97 0.46 -4.72
CA PHE A 75 -3.86 -0.25 -4.09
C PHE A 75 -3.91 -0.12 -2.56
N MET A 76 -4.07 1.09 -2.03
CA MET A 76 -4.12 1.34 -0.58
C MET A 76 -5.28 0.61 0.09
N GLU A 77 -6.49 0.73 -0.46
CA GLU A 77 -7.69 0.05 0.06
C GLU A 77 -7.49 -1.46 0.14
N LYS A 78 -6.92 -2.06 -0.92
CA LYS A 78 -6.69 -3.50 -0.99
C LYS A 78 -5.60 -3.96 -0.05
N ALA A 79 -4.53 -3.19 0.10
CA ALA A 79 -3.44 -3.51 1.03
C ALA A 79 -3.91 -3.42 2.49
N LEU A 80 -4.63 -2.35 2.85
CA LEU A 80 -5.25 -2.21 4.17
C LEU A 80 -6.29 -3.30 4.45
N THR A 81 -7.16 -3.60 3.48
CA THR A 81 -8.15 -4.68 3.60
C THR A 81 -7.48 -6.04 3.74
N LEU A 82 -6.35 -6.26 3.07
CA LEU A 82 -5.61 -7.50 3.22
C LEU A 82 -5.05 -7.61 4.64
N GLU A 83 -4.41 -6.55 5.15
CA GLU A 83 -3.90 -6.50 6.52
C GLU A 83 -5.00 -6.74 7.57
N ILE A 84 -6.17 -6.12 7.43
CA ILE A 84 -7.24 -6.29 8.41
C ILE A 84 -7.77 -7.73 8.44
N HIS A 85 -7.80 -8.42 7.30
CA HIS A 85 -8.12 -9.85 7.27
C HIS A 85 -7.08 -10.70 8.00
N LEU A 86 -5.79 -10.32 7.97
CA LEU A 86 -4.76 -10.98 8.77
C LEU A 86 -5.08 -10.81 10.26
N ILE A 87 -5.34 -9.59 10.71
CA ILE A 87 -5.66 -9.28 12.11
C ILE A 87 -6.90 -10.07 12.59
N GLN A 88 -7.98 -10.07 11.80
CA GLN A 88 -9.19 -10.86 12.10
C GLN A 88 -8.92 -12.37 12.20
N ARG A 89 -8.04 -12.91 11.34
CA ARG A 89 -7.66 -14.33 11.42
C ARG A 89 -6.79 -14.60 12.63
N LEU A 90 -5.87 -13.70 12.97
CA LEU A 90 -5.09 -13.79 14.19
C LEU A 90 -6.01 -13.85 15.39
N ASP A 91 -7.10 -13.08 15.43
CA ASP A 91 -8.09 -13.14 16.51
C ASP A 91 -8.80 -14.52 16.55
N LYS A 92 -9.34 -14.97 15.42
CA LYS A 92 -10.22 -16.17 15.35
C LYS A 92 -9.52 -17.53 15.41
N ARG A 93 -8.24 -17.67 15.01
CA ARG A 93 -7.60 -18.99 14.73
C ARG A 93 -6.56 -19.49 15.73
N GLY A 94 -6.53 -18.95 16.95
CA GLY A 94 -5.68 -19.52 18.00
C GLY A 94 -6.35 -20.68 18.73
N SER A 95 -5.54 -21.59 19.27
CA SER A 95 -5.96 -22.53 20.33
C SER A 95 -6.34 -21.81 21.64
N ARG A 96 -6.12 -20.49 21.72
CA ARG A 96 -6.54 -19.60 22.79
C ARG A 96 -7.10 -18.29 22.19
N PRO A 97 -8.21 -17.74 22.70
CA PRO A 97 -8.64 -16.39 22.37
C PRO A 97 -7.51 -15.39 22.68
N LEU A 98 -7.53 -14.22 22.02
CA LEU A 98 -6.65 -13.13 22.42
C LEU A 98 -6.90 -12.82 23.91
N GLY A 99 -5.84 -12.58 24.67
CA GLY A 99 -6.01 -12.02 26.01
C GLY A 99 -6.67 -10.64 25.89
N GLN A 100 -7.26 -10.16 26.99
CA GLN A 100 -7.94 -8.86 27.01
C GLN A 100 -7.10 -7.75 26.36
N LYS A 101 -5.82 -7.68 26.72
CA LYS A 101 -4.87 -6.70 26.16
C LYS A 101 -4.67 -6.83 24.64
N GLU A 102 -4.60 -8.05 24.11
CA GLU A 102 -4.48 -8.25 22.67
C GLU A 102 -5.78 -7.95 21.91
N GLY A 103 -6.94 -8.16 22.54
CA GLY A 103 -8.24 -7.76 22.00
C GLY A 103 -8.34 -6.24 21.86
N GLU A 104 -7.97 -5.49 22.90
CA GLU A 104 -7.91 -4.03 22.90
C GLU A 104 -6.98 -3.49 21.78
N ILE A 105 -5.82 -4.12 21.58
CA ILE A 105 -4.91 -3.73 20.49
C ILE A 105 -5.50 -4.06 19.11
N ALA A 106 -6.19 -5.18 18.97
CA ALA A 106 -6.86 -5.50 17.71
C ALA A 106 -7.92 -4.43 17.39
N GLU A 107 -8.76 -4.06 18.36
CA GLU A 107 -9.75 -2.97 18.22
C GLU A 107 -9.11 -1.64 17.86
N GLU A 108 -8.02 -1.24 18.52
CA GLU A 108 -7.23 -0.04 18.19
C GLU A 108 -6.79 -0.03 16.71
N LEU A 109 -6.30 -1.17 16.21
CA LEU A 109 -5.88 -1.31 14.81
C LEU A 109 -7.07 -1.29 13.84
N PHE A 110 -8.23 -1.83 14.23
CA PHE A 110 -9.46 -1.74 13.42
C PHE A 110 -9.94 -0.30 13.27
N GLU A 111 -9.91 0.48 14.35
CA GLU A 111 -10.32 1.90 14.29
C GLU A 111 -9.33 2.71 13.44
N THR A 112 -8.03 2.48 13.61
CA THR A 112 -7.00 3.14 12.77
C THR A 112 -7.16 2.79 11.29
N TYR A 113 -7.49 1.52 10.98
CA TYR A 113 -7.83 1.10 9.62
C TYR A 113 -9.03 1.87 9.05
N LYS A 114 -10.12 2.01 9.83
CA LYS A 114 -11.32 2.76 9.38
C LYS A 114 -10.98 4.21 9.08
N GLU A 115 -10.23 4.87 9.96
CA GLU A 115 -9.80 6.25 9.75
C GLU A 115 -8.96 6.40 8.47
N CYS A 116 -8.06 5.44 8.18
CA CYS A 116 -7.31 5.44 6.92
C CYS A 116 -8.23 5.33 5.70
N MET A 117 -9.25 4.47 5.78
CA MET A 117 -10.23 4.30 4.69
C MET A 117 -11.09 5.55 4.50
N GLU A 118 -11.53 6.18 5.59
CA GLU A 118 -12.27 7.46 5.54
C GLU A 118 -11.44 8.56 4.89
N LEU A 119 -10.14 8.66 5.18
CA LEU A 119 -9.24 9.62 4.55
C LEU A 119 -9.03 9.33 3.05
N ILE A 120 -9.03 8.07 2.62
CA ILE A 120 -9.02 7.72 1.19
C ILE A 120 -10.31 8.19 0.52
N ASP A 121 -11.46 7.97 1.16
CA ASP A 121 -12.77 8.42 0.67
C ASP A 121 -12.85 9.95 0.59
N GLU A 122 -12.25 10.66 1.55
CA GLU A 122 -12.17 12.12 1.55
C GLU A 122 -11.43 12.66 0.31
N VAL A 123 -10.35 12.00 -0.11
CA VAL A 123 -9.63 12.33 -1.36
C VAL A 123 -10.50 12.04 -2.59
N TYR A 124 -11.29 10.96 -2.59
CA TYR A 124 -12.25 10.70 -3.68
C TYR A 124 -13.37 11.74 -3.73
N ASP A 125 -13.84 12.22 -2.59
CA ASP A 125 -14.85 13.25 -2.52
C ASP A 125 -14.33 14.58 -3.05
N CYS A 126 -13.09 14.95 -2.73
CA CYS A 126 -12.43 16.11 -3.33
C CYS A 126 -12.45 16.07 -4.88
N HIS A 127 -12.29 14.87 -5.49
CA HIS A 127 -12.40 14.71 -6.94
C HIS A 127 -13.82 14.97 -7.46
N ARG A 128 -14.85 14.56 -6.71
CA ARG A 128 -16.26 14.82 -7.05
C ARG A 128 -16.51 16.33 -7.10
N TRP A 129 -16.10 17.03 -6.04
CA TRP A 129 -16.19 18.50 -5.94
C TRP A 129 -15.39 19.21 -7.04
N PHE A 130 -14.23 18.68 -7.45
CA PHE A 130 -13.46 19.19 -8.58
C PHE A 130 -14.27 19.18 -9.88
N LYS A 131 -14.95 18.05 -10.18
CA LYS A 131 -15.75 17.89 -11.40
C LYS A 131 -16.94 18.85 -11.44
N GLU A 132 -17.63 19.01 -10.32
CA GLU A 132 -18.76 19.94 -10.18
C GLU A 132 -18.31 21.40 -10.34
N THR A 133 -17.17 21.75 -9.74
CA THR A 133 -16.58 23.09 -9.87
C THR A 133 -16.20 23.43 -11.32
N LYS A 134 -15.73 22.44 -12.10
CA LYS A 134 -15.43 22.59 -13.53
C LYS A 134 -16.66 22.94 -14.37
N GLN A 135 -17.85 22.49 -13.96
CA GLN A 135 -19.10 22.68 -14.70
C GLN A 135 -19.85 23.97 -14.32
N MET A 136 -19.66 24.50 -13.10
CA MET A 136 -20.54 25.53 -12.55
C MET A 136 -19.95 26.94 -12.38
N SER A 137 -18.65 27.16 -12.58
CA SER A 137 -18.01 28.40 -12.08
C SER A 137 -17.86 29.54 -13.10
N LYS A 138 -18.41 30.73 -12.77
CA LYS A 138 -18.10 32.02 -13.41
C LYS A 138 -16.73 32.60 -12.99
N ASN A 139 -16.10 32.07 -11.93
CA ASN A 139 -14.81 32.54 -11.42
C ASN A 139 -13.93 31.35 -10.96
N PRO A 140 -13.29 30.65 -11.92
CA PRO A 140 -12.72 29.30 -11.71
C PRO A 140 -11.45 29.26 -10.84
N THR A 141 -10.66 30.33 -10.81
CA THR A 141 -9.33 30.33 -10.17
C THR A 141 -9.40 30.26 -8.64
N ARG A 142 -10.18 31.12 -7.99
CA ARG A 142 -10.27 31.16 -6.51
C ARG A 142 -10.86 29.88 -5.91
N ARG A 143 -11.75 29.19 -6.64
CA ARG A 143 -12.31 27.90 -6.22
C ARG A 143 -11.32 26.75 -6.40
N LEU A 144 -10.47 26.82 -7.43
CA LEU A 144 -9.42 25.83 -7.66
C LEU A 144 -8.37 25.88 -6.55
N ASP A 145 -7.96 27.07 -6.12
CA ASP A 145 -6.97 27.25 -5.04
C ASP A 145 -7.47 26.69 -3.70
N ALA A 146 -8.75 26.94 -3.36
CA ALA A 146 -9.36 26.40 -2.15
C ALA A 146 -9.42 24.87 -2.18
N LEU A 147 -9.93 24.30 -3.28
CA LEU A 147 -10.00 22.86 -3.46
C LEU A 147 -8.63 22.18 -3.39
N ILE A 148 -7.60 22.79 -3.97
CA ILE A 148 -6.24 22.22 -3.96
C ILE A 148 -5.65 22.25 -2.55
N ARG A 149 -5.99 23.26 -1.74
CA ARG A 149 -5.65 23.29 -0.33
C ARG A 149 -6.34 22.16 0.43
N ASP A 150 -7.62 21.93 0.17
CA ASP A 150 -8.39 20.86 0.81
C ASP A 150 -7.81 19.48 0.45
N VAL A 151 -7.47 19.26 -0.83
CA VAL A 151 -6.78 18.03 -1.28
C VAL A 151 -5.41 17.89 -0.64
N GLY A 152 -4.64 18.98 -0.56
CA GLY A 152 -3.36 19.01 0.13
C GLY A 152 -3.49 18.56 1.58
N GLY A 153 -4.46 19.13 2.31
CA GLY A 153 -4.75 18.75 3.69
C GLY A 153 -5.19 17.30 3.84
N ALA A 154 -6.10 16.82 2.99
CA ALA A 154 -6.58 15.44 3.00
C ALA A 154 -5.43 14.44 2.73
N VAL A 155 -4.56 14.74 1.75
CA VAL A 155 -3.39 13.91 1.45
C VAL A 155 -2.38 13.92 2.59
N ASP A 156 -2.08 15.08 3.17
CA ASP A 156 -1.15 15.16 4.30
C ASP A 156 -1.65 14.35 5.50
N ASN A 157 -2.93 14.49 5.84
CA ASN A 157 -3.58 13.70 6.89
C ASN A 157 -3.52 12.20 6.59
N LEU A 158 -3.86 11.79 5.37
CA LEU A 158 -3.78 10.41 4.92
C LEU A 158 -2.37 9.85 5.07
N THR A 159 -1.35 10.55 4.56
CA THR A 159 0.04 10.04 4.62
C THR A 159 0.53 9.90 6.05
N LYS A 160 0.24 10.88 6.90
CA LYS A 160 0.61 10.83 8.32
C LYS A 160 -0.08 9.65 9.02
N ARG A 161 -1.39 9.49 8.82
CA ARG A 161 -2.16 8.43 9.48
C ARG A 161 -1.72 7.04 9.01
N LEU A 162 -1.46 6.87 7.72
CA LEU A 162 -0.90 5.63 7.18
C LEU A 162 0.46 5.31 7.80
N GLU A 163 1.38 6.27 7.89
CA GLU A 163 2.70 6.02 8.50
C GLU A 163 2.63 5.60 9.97
N GLU A 164 1.75 6.26 10.74
CA GLU A 164 1.45 5.89 12.13
C GLU A 164 0.87 4.47 12.23
N HIS A 165 -0.11 4.16 11.37
CA HIS A 165 -0.73 2.84 11.27
C HIS A 165 0.29 1.74 10.98
N LEU A 166 1.09 1.91 9.91
CA LEU A 166 2.10 0.92 9.50
C LEU A 166 3.10 0.68 10.63
N ALA A 167 3.56 1.74 11.31
CA ALA A 167 4.47 1.62 12.43
C ALA A 167 3.83 0.88 13.62
N ARG A 168 2.55 1.13 13.90
CA ARG A 168 1.84 0.45 14.98
C ARG A 168 1.65 -1.04 14.68
N VAL A 169 1.24 -1.39 13.46
CA VAL A 169 1.08 -2.78 13.02
C VAL A 169 2.40 -3.55 13.12
N GLU A 170 3.49 -2.97 12.62
CA GLU A 170 4.83 -3.59 12.67
C GLU A 170 5.37 -3.78 14.08
N GLU A 171 4.99 -2.92 15.02
CA GLU A 171 5.39 -3.05 16.42
C GLU A 171 4.67 -4.22 17.10
N VAL A 172 3.39 -4.41 16.81
CA VAL A 172 2.53 -5.28 17.63
C VAL A 172 2.24 -6.62 16.97
N ILE A 173 1.86 -6.62 15.70
CA ILE A 173 1.37 -7.83 15.01
C ILE A 173 2.42 -8.94 14.94
N PRO A 174 3.70 -8.67 14.63
CA PRO A 174 4.71 -9.73 14.64
C PRO A 174 4.87 -10.39 16.01
N ALA A 175 4.85 -9.61 17.09
CA ALA A 175 4.95 -10.15 18.45
C ALA A 175 3.70 -10.95 18.84
N MET A 176 2.51 -10.46 18.51
CA MET A 176 1.25 -11.17 18.74
C MET A 176 1.20 -12.50 18.00
N THR A 177 1.57 -12.51 16.72
CA THR A 177 1.57 -13.71 15.88
C THR A 177 2.50 -14.78 16.44
N ARG A 178 3.73 -14.41 16.80
CA ARG A 178 4.71 -15.36 17.38
C ARG A 178 4.25 -15.95 18.71
N ARG A 179 3.62 -15.14 19.57
CA ARG A 179 3.06 -15.62 20.84
C ARG A 179 1.90 -16.59 20.64
N LYS A 180 1.02 -16.31 19.67
CA LYS A 180 -0.21 -17.08 19.46
C LYS A 180 0.02 -18.42 18.77
N PHE A 181 0.88 -18.46 17.76
CA PHE A 181 1.09 -19.66 16.94
C PHE A 181 2.36 -20.44 17.31
N GLY A 182 3.25 -19.85 18.11
CA GLY A 182 4.54 -20.43 18.45
C GLY A 182 5.49 -20.54 17.24
N TYR A 183 6.76 -20.84 17.48
CA TYR A 183 7.81 -20.82 16.45
C TYR A 183 7.88 -22.09 15.56
N ARG A 184 7.04 -23.12 15.79
CA ARG A 184 7.18 -24.46 15.16
C ARG A 184 6.07 -24.77 14.14
N ASN A 185 5.95 -23.98 13.07
CA ASN A 185 5.11 -24.22 11.86
C ASN A 185 3.67 -23.66 11.88
N GLY A 186 3.14 -23.20 13.02
CA GLY A 186 1.78 -22.67 13.09
C GLY A 186 1.58 -21.37 12.29
N TYR A 187 2.58 -20.49 12.30
CA TYR A 187 2.50 -19.20 11.61
C TYR A 187 2.83 -19.31 10.12
N GLU A 188 3.70 -20.23 9.69
CA GLU A 188 4.03 -20.42 8.27
C GLU A 188 2.78 -20.80 7.48
N LYS A 189 1.97 -21.72 8.02
CA LYS A 189 0.68 -22.10 7.44
C LYS A 189 -0.31 -20.92 7.42
N ALA A 190 -0.34 -20.11 8.47
CA ALA A 190 -1.19 -18.92 8.52
C ALA A 190 -0.79 -17.87 7.46
N VAL A 191 0.51 -17.70 7.24
CA VAL A 191 1.09 -16.87 6.18
C VAL A 191 0.77 -17.44 4.79
N GLU A 192 0.94 -18.75 4.58
CA GLU A 192 0.57 -19.39 3.31
C GLU A 192 -0.90 -19.21 2.98
N GLU A 193 -1.79 -19.43 3.95
CA GLU A 193 -3.23 -19.25 3.77
C GLU A 193 -3.62 -17.77 3.60
N TYR A 194 -2.82 -16.85 4.14
CA TYR A 194 -2.99 -15.41 3.91
C TYR A 194 -2.62 -15.04 2.47
N VAL A 195 -1.45 -15.46 2.00
CA VAL A 195 -0.98 -15.22 0.62
C VAL A 195 -1.89 -15.91 -0.39
N GLN A 196 -2.29 -17.16 -0.15
CA GLN A 196 -3.23 -17.90 -1.00
C GLN A 196 -4.66 -17.36 -0.90
N GLY A 197 -4.98 -16.63 0.16
CA GLY A 197 -6.28 -15.99 0.37
C GLY A 197 -6.48 -14.73 -0.47
N ILE A 198 -5.41 -14.20 -1.08
CA ILE A 198 -5.51 -13.05 -1.98
C ILE A 198 -6.28 -13.47 -3.24
N LYS A 199 -7.46 -12.88 -3.44
CA LYS A 199 -8.26 -13.13 -4.64
C LYS A 199 -7.50 -12.65 -5.87
N LEU A 200 -7.72 -13.33 -7.00
CA LEU A 200 -7.03 -13.01 -8.26
C LEU A 200 -7.19 -11.55 -8.68
N ALA A 201 -8.37 -10.97 -8.47
CA ALA A 201 -8.65 -9.56 -8.77
C ALA A 201 -7.84 -8.61 -7.87
N ASP A 202 -7.67 -8.94 -6.59
CA ASP A 202 -6.87 -8.14 -5.66
C ASP A 202 -5.37 -8.28 -5.97
N ALA A 203 -4.93 -9.48 -6.36
CA ALA A 203 -3.56 -9.73 -6.79
C ALA A 203 -3.19 -8.89 -8.02
N ALA A 204 -4.10 -8.69 -8.97
CA ALA A 204 -3.86 -7.84 -10.15
C ALA A 204 -3.58 -6.37 -9.80
N VAL A 205 -4.09 -5.88 -8.67
CA VAL A 205 -3.86 -4.52 -8.16
C VAL A 205 -2.59 -4.46 -7.30
N LEU A 206 -2.44 -5.43 -6.39
CA LEU A 206 -1.39 -5.42 -5.37
C LEU A 206 -0.02 -5.82 -5.93
N LEU A 207 0.02 -6.97 -6.62
CA LEU A 207 1.24 -7.71 -6.87
C LEU A 207 2.32 -6.91 -7.62
N PRO A 208 2.01 -6.10 -8.65
CA PRO A 208 3.03 -5.29 -9.31
C PRO A 208 3.78 -4.34 -8.37
N SER A 209 3.06 -3.69 -7.44
CA SER A 209 3.66 -2.77 -6.47
C SER A 209 4.41 -3.53 -5.38
N LEU A 210 3.91 -4.69 -4.95
CA LEU A 210 4.60 -5.55 -3.98
C LEU A 210 5.95 -6.04 -4.52
N LEU A 211 5.99 -6.48 -5.78
CA LEU A 211 7.22 -6.95 -6.43
C LEU A 211 8.22 -5.80 -6.62
N GLU A 212 7.76 -4.64 -7.09
CA GLU A 212 8.62 -3.45 -7.24
C GLU A 212 9.22 -2.97 -5.90
N ALA A 213 8.48 -3.13 -4.80
CA ALA A 213 9.01 -2.85 -3.47
C ALA A 213 9.98 -3.95 -3.01
N ALA A 214 9.60 -5.22 -3.16
CA ALA A 214 10.41 -6.37 -2.80
C ALA A 214 11.78 -6.37 -3.48
N ASP A 215 11.87 -5.98 -4.76
CA ASP A 215 13.13 -5.88 -5.49
C ASP A 215 14.14 -4.91 -4.84
N LYS A 216 13.68 -4.01 -3.96
CA LYS A 216 14.55 -3.05 -3.27
C LYS A 216 15.12 -3.59 -1.96
N TRP A 217 14.50 -4.56 -1.31
CA TRP A 217 14.89 -5.02 0.03
C TRP A 217 14.96 -6.54 0.20
N MET A 218 14.53 -7.33 -0.79
CA MET A 218 14.62 -8.78 -0.81
C MET A 218 15.63 -9.24 -1.86
N THR A 219 16.44 -10.24 -1.52
CA THR A 219 17.25 -10.94 -2.51
C THR A 219 16.38 -11.82 -3.41
N ASP A 220 16.90 -12.27 -4.55
CA ASP A 220 16.20 -13.23 -5.42
C ASP A 220 15.83 -14.53 -4.72
N GLU A 221 16.71 -15.01 -3.84
CA GLU A 221 16.46 -16.23 -3.09
C GLU A 221 15.39 -16.02 -2.01
N GLY A 222 15.36 -14.83 -1.38
CA GLY A 222 14.27 -14.41 -0.49
C GLY A 222 12.93 -14.36 -1.21
N LYS A 223 12.88 -13.78 -2.42
CA LYS A 223 11.64 -13.76 -3.24
C LYS A 223 11.16 -15.18 -3.60
N LYS A 224 12.06 -16.13 -3.84
CA LYS A 224 11.72 -17.52 -4.18
C LYS A 224 11.25 -18.35 -2.97
N LYS A 225 11.86 -18.16 -1.80
CA LYS A 225 11.61 -18.98 -0.60
C LYS A 225 10.64 -18.34 0.39
N GLY A 226 10.46 -17.03 0.32
CA GLY A 226 9.61 -16.23 1.20
C GLY A 226 8.12 -16.28 0.82
N ALA A 227 7.37 -15.30 1.30
CA ALA A 227 5.95 -15.12 1.05
C ALA A 227 5.62 -15.00 -0.44
N LEU A 228 6.44 -14.28 -1.21
CA LEU A 228 6.28 -14.16 -2.67
C LEU A 228 6.45 -15.52 -3.39
N GLY A 229 7.28 -16.41 -2.86
CA GLY A 229 7.46 -17.77 -3.37
C GLY A 229 6.24 -18.66 -3.23
N LYS A 230 5.25 -18.25 -2.43
CA LYS A 230 3.98 -18.95 -2.22
C LYS A 230 2.90 -18.56 -3.22
N ILE A 231 3.17 -17.58 -4.08
CA ILE A 231 2.26 -17.18 -5.16
C ILE A 231 2.14 -18.32 -6.18
N THR A 232 0.92 -18.61 -6.62
CA THR A 232 0.69 -19.68 -7.59
C THR A 232 1.35 -19.37 -8.94
N GLN A 233 1.75 -20.41 -9.68
CA GLN A 233 2.33 -20.26 -11.02
C GLN A 233 1.39 -19.50 -11.98
N CYS A 234 0.08 -19.70 -11.86
CA CYS A 234 -0.92 -18.98 -12.65
C CYS A 234 -0.90 -17.47 -12.34
N THR A 235 -0.89 -17.10 -11.07
CA THR A 235 -0.80 -15.70 -10.64
C THR A 235 0.52 -15.05 -11.09
N ALA A 236 1.63 -15.76 -10.97
CA ALA A 236 2.95 -15.28 -11.42
C ALA A 236 2.99 -15.07 -12.95
N TRP A 237 2.41 -16.00 -13.72
CA TRP A 237 2.28 -15.89 -15.17
C TRP A 237 1.40 -14.70 -15.57
N LEU A 238 0.24 -14.52 -14.92
CA LEU A 238 -0.66 -13.40 -15.18
C LEU A 238 0.01 -12.05 -14.87
N ASN A 239 0.78 -11.98 -13.78
CA ASN A 239 1.54 -10.79 -13.44
C ASN A 239 2.55 -10.43 -14.53
N THR A 240 3.37 -11.41 -14.92
CA THR A 240 4.46 -11.22 -15.90
C THR A 240 3.94 -10.80 -17.26
N ASN A 241 2.84 -11.41 -17.72
CA ASN A 241 2.34 -11.19 -19.08
C ASN A 241 1.36 -10.02 -19.20
N PHE A 242 0.61 -9.70 -18.13
CA PHE A 242 -0.48 -8.71 -18.20
C PHE A 242 -0.35 -7.61 -17.15
N TRP A 243 -0.35 -7.97 -15.86
CA TRP A 243 -0.54 -6.97 -14.82
C TRP A 243 0.65 -6.04 -14.63
N GLN A 244 1.88 -6.56 -14.68
CA GLN A 244 3.09 -5.74 -14.56
C GLN A 244 3.20 -4.72 -15.69
N ASN A 245 2.88 -5.13 -16.93
CA ASN A 245 2.89 -4.27 -18.10
C ASN A 245 1.80 -3.20 -17.99
N ASN A 246 0.59 -3.59 -17.61
CA ASN A 246 -0.52 -2.66 -17.41
C ASN A 246 -0.22 -1.64 -16.28
N TYR A 247 0.29 -2.13 -15.16
CA TYR A 247 0.73 -1.29 -14.04
C TYR A 247 1.84 -0.33 -14.48
N SER A 248 2.88 -0.80 -15.17
CA SER A 248 3.96 0.07 -15.64
C SER A 248 3.45 1.13 -16.62
N HIS A 249 2.63 0.73 -17.59
CA HIS A 249 2.09 1.66 -18.58
C HIS A 249 1.11 2.68 -17.98
N ARG A 250 0.28 2.30 -17.01
CA ARG A 250 -0.68 3.22 -16.39
C ARG A 250 -0.06 4.03 -15.27
N ASN A 251 0.52 3.36 -14.27
CA ASN A 251 1.03 4.02 -13.07
C ASN A 251 2.29 4.85 -13.37
N LYS A 252 3.30 4.28 -14.04
CA LYS A 252 4.56 5.00 -14.26
C LYS A 252 4.38 6.16 -15.24
N THR A 253 3.68 5.94 -16.36
CA THR A 253 3.39 7.03 -17.32
C THR A 253 2.63 8.18 -16.66
N MET A 254 1.58 7.89 -15.88
CA MET A 254 0.84 8.96 -15.19
C MET A 254 1.69 9.68 -14.14
N LEU A 255 2.57 8.98 -13.42
CA LEU A 255 3.49 9.59 -12.48
C LEU A 255 4.53 10.48 -13.18
N ASP A 256 5.08 10.03 -14.30
CA ASP A 256 6.04 10.80 -15.10
C ASP A 256 5.38 12.06 -15.67
N ASP A 257 4.15 11.93 -16.17
CA ASP A 257 3.33 13.06 -16.62
C ASP A 257 2.99 14.05 -15.49
N LEU A 258 2.71 13.55 -14.28
CA LEU A 258 2.44 14.37 -13.09
C LEU A 258 3.69 15.15 -12.63
N ARG A 259 4.86 14.52 -12.75
CA ARG A 259 6.16 15.11 -12.41
C ARG A 259 6.64 16.11 -13.47
N GLY A 260 6.21 15.93 -14.72
CA GLY A 260 6.55 16.80 -15.84
C GLY A 260 6.03 18.23 -15.68
N ASP A 261 6.78 19.18 -16.27
CA ASP A 261 6.43 20.61 -16.20
C ASP A 261 5.40 21.02 -17.26
N VAL A 262 5.15 20.18 -18.25
CA VAL A 262 4.24 20.44 -19.38
C VAL A 262 3.11 19.42 -19.44
N PRO A 263 1.90 19.81 -19.88
CA PRO A 263 0.77 18.88 -19.98
C PRO A 263 1.08 17.74 -20.98
N PRO A 264 0.59 16.52 -20.73
CA PRO A 264 0.67 15.42 -21.69
C PRO A 264 -0.07 15.75 -22.98
N ALA A 265 0.32 15.11 -24.09
CA ALA A 265 -0.24 15.38 -25.42
C ALA A 265 -1.78 15.28 -25.46
N CYS A 266 -2.36 14.32 -24.73
CA CYS A 266 -3.81 14.12 -24.65
C CYS A 266 -4.55 15.35 -24.08
N PHE A 267 -3.94 16.10 -23.16
CA PHE A 267 -4.49 17.36 -22.65
C PHE A 267 -4.27 18.55 -23.60
N ARG A 268 -3.26 18.50 -24.48
CA ARG A 268 -2.98 19.58 -25.46
C ARG A 268 -3.92 19.53 -26.66
N TYR A 269 -4.30 18.33 -27.09
CA TYR A 269 -5.10 18.14 -28.31
C TYR A 269 -6.58 17.80 -28.04
N GLY A 270 -7.02 17.82 -26.78
CA GLY A 270 -8.43 17.65 -26.42
C GLY A 270 -8.97 16.21 -26.55
N CYS A 271 -8.10 15.21 -26.61
CA CYS A 271 -8.48 13.80 -26.76
C CYS A 271 -8.67 13.07 -25.40
N CYS A 272 -9.04 13.79 -24.34
CA CYS A 272 -8.98 13.34 -22.94
C CYS A 272 -10.33 13.07 -22.25
#